data_AF-A7SG28-F1
#
_entry.id   AF-A7SG28-F1
#
_cell.length_a   1.000
_cell.length_b   1.000
_cell.length_c   1.000
_cell.angle_alpha   90.00
_cell.angle_beta   90.00
_cell.angle_gamma   90.00
#
_symmetry.space_group_name_H-M   'P 1'
#
loop_
_entity.id
_entity.type
_entity.pdbx_description
1 polymer ?
#
loop_
_entity_poly.entity_id
_entity_poly.type
_entity_poly.pdbx_seq_one_letter_code
_entity_poly.pdbx_strand_id
1 'polypeptide(L)'
;MAEKPEDLNLPNAVVVRLVKEALPDGVSISKEARSAIGKAASVFVLYATSCANNFALSHKRKTLQATDVISALEDMEFEQFIPQLKQDLNAFQKEQKGKKEAAAESKRKKKEVVNNEEAEPDAKKQKTDDENSNKKNDSDGSDKEDNQT
;
A
#
# COMPACT_ATOMS: atom_id res chain seq x y z
N MET A 1 18.92 -4.29 2.59
CA MET A 1 18.79 -2.83 2.31
C MET A 1 19.45 -2.58 0.97
N ALA A 2 19.10 -1.50 0.26
CA ALA A 2 19.80 -1.15 -0.98
C ALA A 2 21.31 -1.11 -0.71
N GLU A 3 22.08 -1.92 -1.43
CA GLU A 3 23.53 -2.02 -1.21
C GLU A 3 24.28 -1.02 -2.07
N LYS A 4 23.65 -0.59 -3.18
CA LYS A 4 24.23 0.38 -4.09
C LYS A 4 23.20 1.43 -4.54
N PRO A 5 23.61 2.65 -4.91
CA PRO A 5 22.71 3.69 -5.40
C PRO A 5 21.87 3.25 -6.61
N GLU A 6 22.39 2.32 -7.42
CA GLU A 6 21.70 1.79 -8.59
C GLU A 6 20.46 0.94 -8.23
N ASP A 7 20.39 0.40 -7.01
CA ASP A 7 19.24 -0.37 -6.52
C ASP A 7 18.02 0.53 -6.24
N LEU A 8 18.25 1.86 -6.17
CA LEU A 8 17.23 2.87 -5.92
C LEU A 8 16.72 3.53 -7.23
N ASN A 9 17.09 2.99 -8.39
CA ASN A 9 16.67 3.54 -9.67
C ASN A 9 15.16 3.39 -9.87
N LEU A 10 14.50 4.50 -10.19
CA LEU A 10 13.09 4.53 -10.54
C LEU A 10 12.86 3.87 -11.93
N PRO A 11 11.67 3.32 -12.21
CA PRO A 11 11.36 2.77 -13.52
C PRO A 11 11.55 3.82 -14.63
N ASN A 12 12.51 3.56 -15.54
CA ASN A 12 12.87 4.51 -16.60
C ASN A 12 11.67 4.95 -17.44
N ALA A 13 10.71 4.06 -17.72
CA ALA A 13 9.51 4.40 -18.46
C ALA A 13 8.68 5.52 -17.78
N VAL A 14 8.58 5.49 -16.45
CA VAL A 14 7.84 6.50 -15.69
C VAL A 14 8.59 7.82 -15.69
N VAL A 15 9.90 7.81 -15.48
CA VAL A 15 10.75 9.02 -15.52
C VAL A 15 10.64 9.69 -16.88
N VAL A 16 10.78 8.93 -17.97
CA VAL A 16 10.68 9.47 -19.34
C VAL A 16 9.31 10.08 -19.62
N ARG A 17 8.23 9.45 -19.15
CA ARG A 17 6.88 9.98 -19.31
C ARG A 17 6.73 11.32 -18.61
N LEU A 18 7.14 11.43 -17.34
CA LEU A 18 7.06 12.67 -16.56
C LEU A 18 7.90 13.80 -17.18
N VAL A 19 9.10 13.50 -17.66
CA VAL A 19 9.95 14.51 -18.32
C VAL A 19 9.30 15.01 -19.61
N LYS A 20 8.68 14.12 -20.41
CA LYS A 20 7.96 14.54 -21.62
C LYS A 20 6.74 15.39 -21.31
N GLU A 21 5.99 15.07 -20.25
CA GLU A 21 4.85 15.88 -19.80
C GLU A 21 5.25 17.32 -19.42
N ALA A 22 6.51 17.54 -19.03
CA ALA A 22 7.06 18.86 -18.72
C ALA A 22 7.68 19.59 -19.92
N LEU A 23 7.72 18.97 -21.12
CA LEU A 23 8.33 19.53 -22.32
C LEU A 23 7.29 19.74 -23.42
N PRO A 24 7.52 20.69 -24.36
CA PRO A 24 6.69 20.82 -25.55
C PRO A 24 6.68 19.55 -26.42
N ASP A 25 5.60 19.39 -27.17
CA ASP A 25 5.47 18.28 -28.12
C ASP A 25 6.60 18.27 -29.14
N GLY A 26 7.04 17.06 -29.51
CA GLY A 26 8.12 16.85 -30.49
C GLY A 26 9.54 16.97 -29.95
N VAL A 27 9.74 17.38 -28.69
CA VAL A 27 11.07 17.44 -28.09
C VAL A 27 11.61 16.03 -27.81
N SER A 28 12.80 15.74 -28.34
CA SER A 28 13.53 14.49 -28.10
C SER A 28 14.45 14.59 -26.88
N ILE A 29 14.53 13.52 -26.09
CA ILE A 29 15.41 13.43 -24.92
C ILE A 29 16.48 12.36 -25.17
N SER A 30 17.75 12.72 -25.01
CA SER A 30 18.87 11.77 -25.20
C SER A 30 18.83 10.62 -24.19
N LYS A 31 19.54 9.52 -24.46
CA LYS A 31 19.60 8.38 -23.53
C LYS A 31 20.32 8.77 -22.23
N GLU A 32 21.33 9.60 -22.36
CA GLU A 32 22.18 10.11 -21.29
C GLU A 32 21.38 11.02 -20.36
N ALA A 33 20.58 11.94 -20.91
CA ALA A 33 19.71 12.82 -20.12
C ALA A 33 18.66 12.01 -19.34
N ARG A 34 18.05 11.00 -19.96
CA ARG A 34 17.10 10.11 -19.27
C ARG A 34 17.74 9.40 -18.08
N SER A 35 18.95 8.87 -18.26
CA SER A 35 19.69 8.22 -17.18
C SER A 35 20.10 9.21 -16.08
N ALA A 36 20.55 10.41 -16.45
CA ALA A 36 20.95 11.45 -15.51
C ALA A 36 19.77 11.91 -14.64
N ILE A 37 18.60 12.15 -15.26
CA ILE A 37 17.38 12.53 -14.52
C ILE A 37 16.93 11.40 -13.59
N GLY A 38 16.98 10.14 -14.04
CA GLY A 38 16.65 8.99 -13.19
C GLY A 38 17.53 8.91 -11.93
N LYS A 39 18.85 9.06 -12.10
CA LYS A 39 19.81 9.11 -10.99
C LYS A 39 19.58 10.32 -10.08
N ALA A 40 19.34 11.50 -10.66
CA ALA A 40 19.06 12.71 -9.91
C ALA A 40 17.78 12.57 -9.07
N ALA A 41 16.74 11.93 -9.59
CA ALA A 41 15.51 11.65 -8.85
C ALA A 41 15.77 10.72 -7.64
N SER A 42 16.57 9.67 -7.80
CA SER A 42 16.95 8.80 -6.69
C SER A 42 17.74 9.56 -5.62
N VAL A 43 18.70 10.40 -6.02
CA VAL A 43 19.46 11.25 -5.11
C VAL A 43 18.56 12.27 -4.41
N PHE A 44 17.60 12.86 -5.13
CA PHE A 44 16.64 13.81 -4.56
C PHE A 44 15.82 13.17 -3.44
N VAL A 45 15.30 11.95 -3.63
CA VAL A 45 14.55 11.23 -2.59
C VAL A 45 15.41 10.99 -1.35
N LEU A 46 16.67 10.57 -1.53
CA LEU A 46 17.59 10.35 -0.42
C LEU A 46 17.91 11.66 0.32
N TYR A 47 18.17 12.72 -0.42
CA TYR A 47 18.50 14.03 0.14
C TYR A 47 17.31 14.61 0.91
N ALA A 48 16.12 14.64 0.32
CA ALA A 48 14.89 15.08 0.97
C ALA A 48 14.58 14.26 2.24
N THR A 49 14.77 12.94 2.18
CA THR A 49 14.59 12.05 3.34
C THR A 49 15.59 12.39 4.45
N SER A 50 16.85 12.65 4.10
CA SER A 50 17.90 13.02 5.06
C SER A 50 17.58 14.35 5.76
N CYS A 51 17.18 15.38 4.99
CA CYS A 51 16.76 16.66 5.54
C CYS A 51 15.53 16.53 6.44
N ALA A 52 14.49 15.83 6.00
CA ALA A 52 13.29 15.59 6.80
C ALA A 52 13.61 14.80 8.09
N ASN A 53 14.54 13.85 8.03
CA ASN A 53 14.99 13.13 9.22
C ASN A 53 15.68 14.07 10.23
N ASN A 54 16.44 15.06 9.78
CA ASN A 54 17.04 16.06 10.68
C ASN A 54 15.97 16.87 11.44
N PHE A 55 14.87 17.24 10.78
CA PHE A 55 13.70 17.86 11.42
C PHE A 55 13.02 16.94 12.43
N ALA A 56 12.80 15.67 12.08
CA ALA A 56 12.22 14.71 13.03
C ALA A 56 13.10 14.57 14.29
N LEU A 57 14.43 14.45 14.10
CA LEU A 57 15.40 14.32 15.17
C LEU A 57 15.52 15.58 16.03
N SER A 58 15.47 16.78 15.44
CA SER A 58 15.50 18.04 16.19
C SER A 58 14.27 18.17 17.11
N HIS A 59 13.14 17.60 16.69
CA HIS A 59 11.92 17.46 17.50
C HIS A 59 11.91 16.23 18.42
N LYS A 60 13.04 15.54 18.61
CA LYS A 60 13.19 14.32 19.43
C LYS A 60 12.25 13.18 19.04
N ARG A 61 11.83 13.12 17.77
CA ARG A 61 10.97 12.06 17.23
C ARG A 61 11.81 11.05 16.47
N LYS A 62 11.44 9.77 16.62
CA LYS A 62 11.99 8.65 15.82
C LYS A 62 11.15 8.34 14.58
N THR A 63 10.00 9.00 14.45
CA THR A 63 9.05 8.81 13.35
C THR A 63 8.99 10.10 12.56
N LEU A 64 9.31 9.98 11.28
CA LEU A 64 9.19 11.04 10.29
C LEU A 64 7.71 11.31 10.00
N GLN A 65 7.32 12.57 10.07
CA GLN A 65 5.95 13.04 9.85
C GLN A 65 5.88 13.90 8.58
N ALA A 66 4.66 14.09 8.05
CA ALA A 66 4.45 14.91 6.87
C ALA A 66 4.95 16.36 7.04
N THR A 67 4.86 16.91 8.26
CA THR A 67 5.38 18.24 8.58
C THR A 67 6.89 18.32 8.41
N ASP A 68 7.63 17.26 8.72
CA ASP A 68 9.09 17.23 8.57
C ASP A 68 9.50 17.31 7.10
N VAL A 69 8.75 16.63 6.23
CA VAL A 69 8.97 16.68 4.78
C VAL A 69 8.66 18.08 4.24
N ILE A 70 7.58 18.71 4.71
CA ILE A 70 7.22 20.07 4.28
C ILE A 70 8.30 21.07 4.70
N SER A 71 8.76 21.03 5.95
CA SER A 71 9.84 21.90 6.44
C SER A 71 11.17 21.63 5.73
N ALA A 72 11.49 20.36 5.44
CA ALA A 72 12.67 20.03 4.65
C ALA A 72 12.61 20.61 3.23
N LEU A 73 11.45 20.58 2.57
CA LEU A 73 11.31 21.17 1.23
C LEU A 73 11.43 22.71 1.24
N GLU A 74 11.01 23.37 2.32
CA GLU A 74 11.23 24.82 2.53
C GLU A 74 12.74 25.11 2.67
N ASP A 75 13.44 24.40 3.56
CA ASP A 75 14.89 24.53 3.76
C ASP A 75 15.72 24.18 2.51
N MET A 76 15.21 23.28 1.65
CA MET A 76 15.84 22.89 0.39
C MET A 76 15.53 23.84 -0.77
N GLU A 77 14.85 24.96 -0.52
CA GLU A 77 14.45 25.95 -1.53
C GLU A 77 13.47 25.40 -2.60
N PHE A 78 12.62 24.45 -2.21
CA PHE A 78 11.55 23.87 -3.03
C PHE A 78 10.14 24.30 -2.57
N GLU A 79 10.04 25.51 -2.03
CA GLU A 79 8.80 26.10 -1.49
C GLU A 79 7.64 26.09 -2.49
N GLN A 80 7.94 26.20 -3.78
CA GLN A 80 6.96 26.14 -4.87
C GLN A 80 6.15 24.83 -4.90
N PHE A 81 6.66 23.74 -4.31
CA PHE A 81 5.94 22.47 -4.24
C PHE A 81 4.99 22.37 -3.03
N ILE A 82 5.18 23.21 -2.01
CA ILE A 82 4.44 23.14 -0.74
C ILE A 82 2.92 23.29 -0.92
N PRO A 83 2.40 24.23 -1.74
CA PRO A 83 0.95 24.39 -1.90
C PRO A 83 0.27 23.13 -2.42
N GLN A 84 0.81 22.53 -3.49
CA GLN A 84 0.28 21.30 -4.06
C GLN A 84 0.39 20.13 -3.08
N LEU A 85 1.54 20.00 -2.41
CA LEU A 85 1.78 18.91 -1.46
C LEU A 85 0.80 18.95 -0.27
N LYS A 86 0.45 20.16 0.22
CA LYS A 86 -0.56 20.34 1.28
C LYS A 86 -1.96 19.93 0.82
N GLN A 87 -2.32 20.20 -0.44
CA GLN A 87 -3.60 19.76 -1.01
C GLN A 87 -3.67 18.23 -1.08
N ASP A 88 -2.62 17.59 -1.60
CA ASP A 88 -2.55 16.14 -1.72
C ASP A 88 -2.57 15.45 -0.34
N LEU A 89 -1.87 16.03 0.65
CA LEU A 89 -1.90 15.55 2.03
C LEU A 89 -3.32 15.62 2.63
N ASN A 90 -4.06 16.70 2.37
CA ASN A 90 -5.43 16.84 2.85
C ASN A 90 -6.37 15.80 2.20
N ALA A 91 -6.23 15.58 0.90
CA ALA A 91 -6.99 14.57 0.16
C ALA A 91 -6.71 13.16 0.71
N PHE A 92 -5.43 12.82 0.91
CA PHE A 92 -5.02 11.54 1.50
C PHE A 92 -5.61 11.33 2.91
N GLN A 93 -5.58 12.35 3.77
CA GLN A 93 -6.13 12.26 5.12
C GLN A 93 -7.65 12.03 5.10
N LYS A 94 -8.38 12.67 4.19
CA LYS A 94 -9.83 12.47 4.00
C LYS A 94 -10.12 11.03 3.56
N GLU A 95 -9.39 10.52 2.59
CA GLU A 95 -9.55 9.14 2.09
C GLU A 95 -9.28 8.11 3.20
N GLN A 96 -8.21 8.32 3.98
CA GLN A 96 -7.85 7.44 5.09
C GLN A 96 -8.89 7.42 6.21
N LYS A 97 -9.58 8.55 6.47
CA LYS A 97 -10.70 8.60 7.43
C LYS A 97 -11.90 7.81 6.91
N GLY A 98 -12.29 8.01 5.65
CA GLY A 98 -13.40 7.27 5.03
C GLY A 98 -13.19 5.75 5.04
N LYS A 99 -11.96 5.27 4.77
CA LYS A 99 -11.62 3.84 4.87
C LYS A 99 -11.78 3.30 6.28
N LYS A 100 -11.38 4.07 7.30
CA LYS A 100 -11.52 3.67 8.71
C LYS A 100 -12.99 3.62 9.13
N GLU A 101 -13.79 4.57 8.69
CA GLU A 101 -15.23 4.63 8.97
C GLU A 101 -15.97 3.45 8.31
N ALA A 102 -15.70 3.17 7.03
CA ALA A 102 -16.28 2.02 6.32
C ALA A 102 -15.89 0.67 6.94
N ALA A 103 -14.63 0.54 7.40
CA ALA A 103 -14.17 -0.66 8.11
C ALA A 103 -14.82 -0.80 9.49
N ALA A 104 -15.07 0.30 10.20
CA ALA A 104 -15.76 0.31 11.49
C ALA A 104 -17.24 -0.07 11.32
N GLU A 105 -17.91 0.44 10.28
CA GLU A 105 -19.29 0.12 9.97
C GLU A 105 -19.46 -1.36 9.56
N SER A 106 -18.55 -1.88 8.75
CA SER A 106 -18.54 -3.31 8.39
C SER A 106 -18.34 -4.22 9.61
N LYS A 107 -17.49 -3.82 10.58
CA LYS A 107 -17.32 -4.55 11.84
C LYS A 107 -18.56 -4.46 12.74
N ARG A 108 -19.29 -3.34 12.73
CA ARG A 108 -20.55 -3.20 13.47
C ARG A 108 -21.64 -4.09 12.86
N LYS A 109 -21.84 -4.04 11.55
CA LYS A 109 -22.80 -4.91 10.84
C LYS A 109 -22.49 -6.40 11.02
N LYS A 110 -21.21 -6.79 10.99
CA LYS A 110 -20.82 -8.19 11.24
C LYS A 110 -21.07 -8.64 12.69
N LYS A 111 -20.95 -7.74 13.68
CA LYS A 111 -21.33 -8.04 15.07
C LYS A 111 -22.84 -8.12 15.27
N GLU A 112 -23.62 -7.32 14.55
CA GLU A 112 -25.09 -7.37 14.62
C GLU A 112 -25.67 -8.65 13.99
N VAL A 113 -25.08 -9.16 12.90
CA VAL A 113 -25.51 -10.44 12.29
C VAL A 113 -25.21 -11.63 13.20
N VAL A 114 -24.02 -11.68 13.82
CA VAL A 114 -23.65 -12.76 14.75
C VAL A 114 -24.51 -12.74 16.01
N ASN A 115 -24.96 -11.58 16.48
CA ASN A 115 -25.78 -11.46 17.68
C ASN A 115 -27.26 -11.84 17.45
N ASN A 116 -27.70 -11.96 16.19
CA ASN A 116 -29.07 -12.34 15.82
C ASN A 116 -29.23 -13.84 15.50
N GLU A 117 -28.14 -14.62 15.39
CA GLU A 117 -28.19 -16.08 15.16
C GLU A 117 -28.20 -16.91 16.47
N GLU A 118 -28.06 -16.29 17.65
CA GLU A 118 -28.07 -16.98 18.96
C GLU A 118 -29.43 -16.94 19.70
N ALA A 119 -30.53 -16.54 19.04
CA ALA A 119 -31.85 -16.47 19.65
C ALA A 119 -32.87 -17.40 18.97
N GLU A 120 -32.81 -18.70 19.27
CA GLU A 120 -33.96 -19.63 19.15
C GLU A 120 -34.04 -20.49 20.43
N PRO A 121 -35.22 -20.59 21.09
CA PRO A 121 -35.35 -21.26 22.38
C PRO A 121 -35.56 -22.77 22.24
N ASP A 122 -34.91 -23.50 23.15
CA ASP A 122 -35.07 -24.93 23.41
C ASP A 122 -36.52 -25.28 23.81
N ALA A 123 -37.21 -26.13 23.05
CA ALA A 123 -38.24 -27.04 23.59
C ALA A 123 -38.68 -28.17 22.62
N LYS A 124 -38.39 -29.40 23.05
CA LYS A 124 -39.13 -30.69 22.90
C LYS A 124 -38.59 -31.76 21.95
N LYS A 125 -37.97 -32.75 22.61
CA LYS A 125 -37.91 -34.17 22.28
C LYS A 125 -39.27 -34.74 21.82
N GLN A 126 -39.26 -35.50 20.73
CA GLN A 126 -39.98 -36.77 20.68
C GLN A 126 -39.23 -37.76 19.77
N LYS A 127 -38.95 -38.95 20.34
CA LYS A 127 -38.35 -40.11 19.67
C LYS A 127 -39.38 -40.73 18.72
N THR A 128 -38.91 -41.21 17.57
CA THR A 128 -39.26 -42.54 17.03
C THR A 128 -38.11 -43.05 16.19
N ASP A 129 -37.69 -44.27 16.50
CA ASP A 129 -36.75 -45.10 15.76
C ASP A 129 -37.29 -45.44 14.37
N ASP A 130 -36.43 -45.49 13.35
CA ASP A 130 -36.47 -46.59 12.38
C ASP A 130 -35.12 -46.73 11.66
N GLU A 131 -34.63 -47.97 11.63
CA GLU A 131 -33.40 -48.41 10.98
C GLU A 131 -33.57 -48.37 9.45
N ASN A 132 -32.57 -47.90 8.70
CA ASN A 132 -32.12 -48.69 7.55
C ASN A 132 -30.68 -48.37 7.15
N SER A 133 -29.86 -49.40 7.27
CA SER A 133 -28.57 -49.63 6.64
C SER A 133 -28.50 -49.29 5.15
N ASN A 134 -27.38 -48.72 4.67
CA ASN A 134 -26.47 -49.45 3.76
C ASN A 134 -25.15 -48.70 3.43
N LYS A 135 -24.04 -49.46 3.55
CA LYS A 135 -22.75 -49.44 2.79
C LYS A 135 -21.98 -48.12 2.63
N LYS A 136 -20.82 -47.96 3.28
CA LYS A 136 -19.48 -48.48 2.90
C LYS A 136 -19.09 -48.21 1.44
N ASN A 137 -18.06 -47.38 1.24
CA ASN A 137 -16.75 -47.88 0.82
C ASN A 137 -15.64 -46.87 1.11
N ASP A 138 -14.57 -47.42 1.67
CA ASP A 138 -13.26 -46.83 1.95
C ASP A 138 -12.42 -46.64 0.68
N SER A 139 -11.26 -45.98 0.89
CA SER A 139 -9.96 -46.23 0.24
C SER A 139 -9.75 -45.64 -1.17
N ASP A 140 -8.56 -45.26 -1.60
CA ASP A 140 -7.23 -45.01 -1.03
C ASP A 140 -6.34 -44.64 -2.25
N GLY A 141 -5.31 -43.81 -2.04
CA GLY A 141 -4.09 -43.67 -2.87
C GLY A 141 -4.26 -43.27 -4.35
N SER A 142 -3.22 -42.92 -5.09
CA SER A 142 -1.84 -42.54 -4.79
C SER A 142 -1.20 -42.15 -6.14
N ASP A 143 -0.22 -41.24 -6.06
CA ASP A 143 0.99 -41.13 -6.88
C ASP A 143 0.98 -40.79 -8.40
N LYS A 144 2.12 -40.15 -8.74
CA LYS A 144 2.89 -40.12 -9.99
C LYS A 144 2.70 -38.89 -10.89
N GLU A 145 3.68 -37.98 -10.92
CA GLU A 145 5.01 -38.04 -11.57
C GLU A 145 4.95 -37.57 -13.03
N ASP A 146 6.09 -37.01 -13.47
CA ASP A 146 6.53 -36.80 -14.86
C ASP A 146 5.96 -35.56 -15.61
N ASN A 147 6.72 -34.78 -16.38
CA ASN A 147 8.15 -34.73 -16.68
C ASN A 147 8.45 -33.40 -17.43
N GLN A 148 9.74 -33.01 -17.45
CA GLN A 148 10.49 -32.19 -18.41
C GLN A 148 9.78 -31.60 -19.64
N THR A 149 10.12 -30.36 -19.98
CA THR A 149 11.09 -30.02 -21.05
C THR A 149 11.68 -28.64 -20.79
#